data_AF-A0A1Y5TYW7-F1
#
_entry.id   AF-A0A1Y5TYW7-F1
#
_cell.length_a   1.000
_cell.length_b   1.000
_cell.length_c   1.000
_cell.angle_alpha   90.00
_cell.angle_beta   90.00
_cell.angle_gamma   90.00
#
_symmetry.space_group_name_H-M   'P 1'
#
loop_
_entity.id
_entity.type
_entity.pdbx_description
1 polymer ?
#
loop_
_entity_poly.entity_id
_entity_poly.type
_entity_poly.pdbx_seq_one_letter_code
_entity_poly.pdbx_strand_id
1 'polypeptide(L)'
;MPLIVRSAYRSPEHNRAVGGATRSKHMDGAAFDIAMSNHDPVAFEAAARAVGFLGFGFYPRSGFIHVDLDPERQWGERFPVRATAFAAETPPMREVLAESRTMKGGGAAGVATLGAAGVEVAQNVLTETQTAILPLVPYLDTLRWVFIAVALGGIVVTIYVRLDDWRRGQR
;
A
#
# COMPACT_ATOMS: atom_id res chain seq x y z
N MET A 1 -13.18 -15.26 -3.16
CA MET A 1 -12.52 -13.99 -2.79
C MET A 1 -11.79 -14.18 -1.47
N PRO A 2 -10.57 -13.64 -1.30
CA PRO A 2 -9.82 -13.79 -0.05
C PRO A 2 -10.50 -13.01 1.08
N LEU A 3 -10.52 -13.59 2.29
CA LEU A 3 -11.00 -12.92 3.49
C LEU A 3 -9.91 -12.03 4.06
N ILE A 4 -10.16 -10.72 4.20
CA ILE A 4 -9.18 -9.77 4.72
C ILE A 4 -9.47 -9.51 6.20
N VAL A 5 -8.66 -10.13 7.07
CA VAL A 5 -8.72 -9.93 8.53
C VAL A 5 -7.86 -8.71 8.90
N ARG A 6 -8.46 -7.70 9.53
CA ARG A 6 -7.76 -6.48 9.99
C ARG A 6 -7.28 -6.58 11.43
N SER A 7 -8.03 -7.28 12.26
CA SER A 7 -7.71 -7.51 13.68
C SER A 7 -8.27 -8.85 14.14
N ALA A 8 -7.57 -9.49 15.06
CA ALA A 8 -7.96 -10.73 15.73
C ALA A 8 -7.63 -10.60 17.23
N TYR A 9 -6.65 -11.33 17.75
CA TYR A 9 -6.22 -11.10 19.12
C TYR A 9 -5.65 -9.68 19.34
N ARG A 10 -5.96 -9.06 20.48
CA ARG A 10 -5.36 -7.80 20.93
C ARG A 10 -4.83 -7.94 22.36
N SER A 11 -3.62 -7.46 22.64
CA SER A 11 -3.15 -7.35 24.03
C SER A 11 -3.99 -6.31 24.80
N PRO A 12 -4.05 -6.39 26.14
CA PRO A 12 -4.76 -5.40 26.95
C PRO A 12 -4.27 -3.96 26.71
N GLU A 13 -2.96 -3.77 26.52
CA GLU A 13 -2.34 -2.47 26.25
C GLU A 13 -2.79 -1.93 24.89
N HIS A 14 -2.72 -2.76 23.85
CA HIS A 14 -3.16 -2.38 22.52
C HIS A 14 -4.66 -2.10 22.49
N ASN A 15 -5.49 -2.95 23.13
CA ASN A 15 -6.93 -2.74 23.23
C ASN A 15 -7.26 -1.40 23.89
N ARG A 16 -6.55 -1.02 24.96
CA ARG A 16 -6.71 0.30 25.59
C ARG A 16 -6.27 1.44 24.67
N ALA A 17 -5.14 1.30 23.99
CA ALA A 17 -4.60 2.32 23.10
C ALA A 17 -5.55 2.66 21.93
N VAL A 18 -6.30 1.67 21.44
CA VAL A 18 -7.30 1.86 20.37
C VAL A 18 -8.70 2.20 20.90
N GLY A 19 -8.86 2.45 22.20
CA GLY A 19 -10.16 2.76 22.83
C GLY A 19 -11.14 1.58 22.83
N GLY A 20 -10.63 0.35 22.81
CA GLY A 20 -11.42 -0.87 22.86
C GLY A 20 -12.13 -1.06 24.20
N ALA A 21 -13.24 -1.80 24.18
CA ALA A 21 -14.02 -2.10 25.38
C ALA A 21 -13.18 -2.87 26.43
N THR A 22 -13.41 -2.61 27.72
CA THR A 22 -12.68 -3.23 28.83
C THR A 22 -12.75 -4.77 28.83
N ARG A 23 -13.85 -5.33 28.30
CA ARG A 23 -14.07 -6.77 28.14
C ARG A 23 -14.17 -7.18 26.66
N SER A 24 -13.30 -6.63 25.83
CA SER A 24 -13.27 -6.91 24.39
C SER A 24 -12.95 -8.38 24.11
N LYS A 25 -13.74 -9.03 23.26
CA LYS A 25 -13.50 -10.41 22.81
C LYS A 25 -12.21 -10.59 21.99
N HIS A 26 -11.66 -9.50 21.47
CA HIS A 26 -10.32 -9.53 20.88
C HIS A 26 -9.25 -9.91 21.91
N MET A 27 -9.41 -9.56 23.18
CA MET A 27 -8.47 -9.96 24.23
C MET A 27 -8.58 -11.44 24.60
N ASP A 28 -9.68 -12.10 24.21
CA ASP A 28 -9.87 -13.54 24.41
C ASP A 28 -9.48 -14.35 23.14
N GLY A 29 -9.06 -13.67 22.06
CA GLY A 29 -8.84 -14.31 20.75
C GLY A 29 -10.13 -14.81 20.09
N ALA A 30 -11.29 -14.35 20.55
CA ALA A 30 -12.62 -14.81 20.15
C ALA A 30 -13.38 -13.79 19.27
N ALA A 31 -12.66 -12.87 18.65
CA ALA A 31 -13.22 -11.85 17.76
C ALA A 31 -12.32 -11.55 16.56
N PHE A 32 -12.96 -11.13 15.47
CA PHE A 32 -12.30 -10.72 14.22
C PHE A 32 -12.93 -9.46 13.66
N ASP A 33 -12.10 -8.54 13.18
CA ASP A 33 -12.52 -7.39 12.39
C ASP A 33 -12.24 -7.68 10.91
N ILE A 34 -13.28 -7.89 10.10
CA ILE A 34 -13.17 -8.31 8.70
C ILE A 34 -13.46 -7.15 7.75
N ALA A 35 -12.56 -6.89 6.79
CA ALA A 35 -12.74 -5.84 5.80
C ALA A 35 -13.90 -6.15 4.84
N MET A 36 -14.77 -5.17 4.62
CA MET A 36 -15.87 -5.23 3.65
C MET A 36 -15.51 -4.54 2.32
N SER A 37 -14.23 -4.36 2.01
CA SER A 37 -13.78 -3.78 0.74
C SER A 37 -14.02 -4.71 -0.44
N ASN A 38 -14.03 -6.02 -0.18
CA ASN A 38 -14.10 -7.08 -1.18
C ASN A 38 -15.13 -8.16 -0.78
N HIS A 39 -16.11 -7.81 0.07
CA HIS A 39 -17.22 -8.68 0.43
C HIS A 39 -18.52 -7.89 0.44
N ASP A 40 -19.60 -8.54 -0.02
CA ASP A 40 -20.94 -8.03 0.20
C ASP A 40 -21.28 -8.16 1.70
N PRO A 41 -21.60 -7.05 2.41
CA PRO A 41 -21.83 -7.07 3.85
C PRO A 41 -23.00 -7.96 4.29
N VAL A 42 -24.05 -8.05 3.47
CA VAL A 42 -25.26 -8.82 3.79
C VAL A 42 -24.97 -10.31 3.67
N ALA A 43 -24.34 -10.73 2.56
CA ALA A 43 -23.91 -12.10 2.35
C ALA A 43 -22.86 -12.54 3.39
N PHE A 44 -21.93 -11.65 3.75
CA PHE A 44 -20.94 -11.93 4.78
C PHE A 44 -21.59 -12.16 6.15
N GLU A 45 -22.50 -11.29 6.58
CA GLU A 45 -23.21 -11.46 7.86
C GLU A 45 -23.96 -12.79 7.90
N ALA A 46 -24.72 -13.12 6.84
CA ALA A 46 -25.46 -14.36 6.75
C ALA A 46 -24.53 -15.59 6.87
N ALA A 47 -23.40 -15.56 6.17
CA ALA A 47 -22.40 -16.63 6.26
C ALA A 47 -21.76 -16.72 7.65
N ALA A 48 -21.41 -15.59 8.27
CA ALA A 48 -20.83 -15.54 9.61
C ALA A 48 -21.79 -16.10 10.68
N ARG A 49 -23.08 -15.77 10.58
CA ARG A 49 -24.13 -16.35 11.44
C ARG A 49 -24.26 -17.86 11.25
N ALA A 50 -24.24 -18.32 9.99
CA ALA A 50 -24.36 -19.74 9.67
C ALA A 50 -23.22 -20.59 10.25
N VAL A 51 -22.04 -20.01 10.48
CA VAL A 51 -20.89 -20.69 11.09
C VAL A 51 -20.74 -20.43 12.59
N GLY A 52 -21.72 -19.78 13.23
CA GLY A 52 -21.83 -19.69 14.68
C GLY A 52 -21.35 -18.39 15.34
N PHE A 53 -21.02 -17.35 14.58
CA PHE A 53 -20.81 -16.02 15.18
C PHE A 53 -22.14 -15.39 15.58
N LEU A 54 -22.17 -14.75 16.75
CA LEU A 54 -23.39 -14.20 17.36
C LEU A 54 -23.27 -12.71 17.70
N GLY A 55 -22.07 -12.20 18.00
CA GLY A 55 -21.82 -10.78 18.19
C GLY A 55 -21.45 -10.09 16.88
N PHE A 56 -22.12 -8.98 16.55
CA PHE A 56 -21.88 -8.22 15.33
C PHE A 56 -21.74 -6.71 15.57
N GLY A 57 -20.60 -6.13 15.21
CA GLY A 57 -20.39 -4.68 15.17
C GLY A 57 -20.23 -4.19 13.75
N PHE A 58 -21.05 -3.23 13.31
CA PHE A 58 -21.02 -2.73 11.94
C PHE A 58 -20.38 -1.33 11.86
N TYR A 59 -19.26 -1.24 11.12
CA TYR A 59 -18.47 -0.02 11.01
C TYR A 59 -18.29 0.42 9.54
N PRO A 60 -19.33 0.92 8.86
CA PRO A 60 -19.27 1.26 7.43
C PRO A 60 -18.28 2.36 7.11
N ARG A 61 -18.15 3.38 7.97
CA ARG A 61 -17.15 4.45 7.80
C ARG A 61 -15.71 3.93 7.87
N SER A 62 -15.46 2.96 8.74
CA SER A 62 -14.15 2.31 8.84
C SER A 62 -14.00 1.16 7.83
N GLY A 63 -15.10 0.66 7.25
CA GLY A 63 -15.14 -0.35 6.21
C GLY A 63 -15.00 -1.81 6.68
N PHE A 64 -15.30 -2.13 7.94
CA PHE A 64 -15.23 -3.50 8.45
C PHE A 64 -16.48 -3.92 9.24
N ILE A 65 -16.67 -5.23 9.36
CA ILE A 65 -17.60 -5.85 10.31
C ILE A 65 -16.79 -6.57 11.37
N HIS A 66 -17.11 -6.27 12.63
CA HIS A 66 -16.65 -7.02 13.79
C HIS A 66 -17.55 -8.23 14.00
N VAL A 67 -16.95 -9.41 14.19
CA VAL A 67 -17.66 -10.64 14.56
C VAL A 67 -17.02 -11.27 15.78
N ASP A 68 -17.83 -11.82 16.68
CA ASP A 68 -17.34 -12.49 17.89
C ASP A 68 -18.29 -13.60 18.40
N LEU A 69 -17.78 -14.39 19.35
CA LEU A 69 -18.46 -15.56 19.92
C LEU A 69 -19.23 -15.29 21.23
N ASP A 70 -19.29 -14.04 21.69
CA ASP A 70 -20.11 -13.69 22.86
C ASP A 70 -21.62 -13.82 22.53
N PRO A 71 -22.52 -13.73 23.52
CA PRO A 71 -23.96 -13.80 23.29
C PRO A 71 -24.46 -12.85 22.21
N GLU A 72 -25.59 -13.21 21.60
CA GLU A 72 -26.18 -12.48 20.48
C GLU A 72 -26.37 -11.00 20.83
N ARG A 73 -25.74 -10.16 20.04
CA ARG A 73 -25.87 -8.70 20.13
C ARG A 73 -25.43 -8.06 18.84
N GLN A 74 -25.95 -6.86 18.59
CA GLN A 74 -25.56 -6.06 17.44
C GLN A 74 -25.41 -4.59 17.84
N TRP A 75 -24.43 -3.91 17.24
CA TRP A 75 -24.20 -2.48 17.44
C TRP A 75 -23.59 -1.81 16.21
N GLY A 76 -23.57 -0.48 16.19
CA GLY A 76 -23.06 0.31 15.07
C GLY A 76 -24.11 0.55 13.99
N GLU A 77 -23.66 0.86 12.78
CA GLU A 77 -24.49 1.28 11.66
C GLU A 77 -24.48 0.23 10.54
N ARG A 78 -25.65 -0.11 10.01
CA ARG A 78 -25.73 -1.07 8.89
C ARG A 78 -24.99 -0.53 7.67
N PHE A 79 -24.32 -1.44 6.96
CA PHE A 79 -23.74 -1.09 5.67
C PHE A 79 -24.85 -0.80 4.65
N PRO A 80 -24.66 0.20 3.77
CA PRO A 80 -25.57 0.40 2.66
C PRO A 80 -25.54 -0.83 1.75
N VAL A 81 -26.71 -1.18 1.20
CA VAL A 81 -26.83 -2.25 0.20
C VAL A 81 -26.01 -1.86 -1.03
N ARG A 82 -25.26 -2.83 -1.58
CA ARG A 82 -24.41 -2.62 -2.74
C ARG A 82 -24.85 -3.52 -3.89
N ALA A 83 -24.66 -3.04 -5.11
CA ALA A 83 -24.91 -3.85 -6.30
C ALA A 83 -23.84 -4.93 -6.53
N THR A 84 -22.65 -4.76 -5.95
CA THR A 84 -21.54 -5.71 -6.06
C THR A 84 -20.89 -5.94 -4.69
N ALA A 85 -20.17 -7.06 -4.56
CA ALA A 85 -19.40 -7.40 -3.37
C ALA A 85 -18.22 -6.45 -3.10
N PHE A 86 -17.83 -5.62 -4.08
CA PHE A 86 -16.71 -4.70 -3.92
C PHE A 86 -17.21 -3.34 -3.45
N ALA A 87 -16.48 -2.74 -2.50
CA ALA A 87 -16.68 -1.33 -2.20
C ALA A 87 -16.28 -0.50 -3.43
N ALA A 88 -16.98 0.60 -3.67
CA ALA A 88 -16.55 1.56 -4.67
C ALA A 88 -15.17 2.08 -4.28
N GLU A 89 -14.21 1.99 -5.20
CA GLU A 89 -12.88 2.53 -4.99
C GLU A 89 -13.01 4.06 -4.91
N THR A 90 -12.72 4.62 -3.73
CA THR A 90 -12.58 6.07 -3.63
C THR A 90 -11.36 6.43 -4.47
N PRO A 91 -11.51 7.24 -5.53
CA PRO A 91 -10.36 7.70 -6.30
C PRO A 91 -9.37 8.30 -5.30
N PRO A 92 -8.07 7.95 -5.37
CA PRO A 92 -7.10 8.54 -4.48
C PRO A 92 -7.30 10.05 -4.55
N MET A 93 -7.49 10.68 -3.38
CA MET A 93 -7.52 12.14 -3.29
C MET A 93 -6.25 12.59 -3.99
N ARG A 94 -6.40 13.22 -5.17
CA ARG A 94 -5.26 13.63 -5.98
C ARG A 94 -4.31 14.32 -5.03
N GLU A 95 -3.16 13.69 -4.78
CA GLU A 95 -2.12 14.33 -4.02
C GLU A 95 -1.86 15.63 -4.76
N VAL A 96 -2.10 16.76 -4.10
CA VAL A 96 -1.72 18.04 -4.68
C VAL A 96 -0.19 18.03 -4.60
N LEU A 97 0.42 17.41 -5.61
CA LEU A 97 1.87 17.23 -5.74
C LEU A 97 2.63 18.56 -5.67
N ALA A 98 1.92 19.69 -5.79
CA ALA A 98 2.44 21.04 -5.61
C ALA A 98 2.88 21.37 -4.16
N GLU A 99 2.46 20.62 -3.13
CA GLU A 99 2.84 20.88 -1.74
C GLU A 99 3.93 19.97 -1.17
N SER A 100 4.34 18.93 -1.91
CA SER A 100 5.55 18.15 -1.59
C SER A 100 6.81 18.95 -1.90
N ARG A 101 7.12 19.91 -1.01
CA ARG A 101 8.33 20.77 -1.06
C ARG A 101 9.64 20.04 -0.75
N THR A 102 9.66 18.70 -0.75
CA THR A 102 10.86 17.89 -0.46
C THR A 102 11.57 17.34 -1.69
N MET A 103 11.12 17.65 -2.92
CA MET A 103 11.87 17.32 -4.12
C MET A 103 12.31 18.59 -4.86
N LYS A 104 13.49 19.12 -4.49
CA LYS A 104 14.29 19.96 -5.40
C LYS A 104 14.93 19.05 -6.45
N GLY A 105 14.14 18.64 -7.43
CA GLY A 105 14.57 17.95 -8.63
C GLY A 105 13.66 18.38 -9.77
N GLY A 106 14.24 19.00 -10.80
CA GLY A 106 13.55 19.77 -11.86
C GLY A 106 12.21 19.20 -12.29
N GLY A 107 11.15 19.96 -12.00
CA GLY A 107 9.77 19.63 -12.32
C GLY A 107 9.51 19.79 -13.81
N ALA A 108 9.48 18.66 -14.50
CA ALA A 108 9.09 18.55 -15.91
C ALA A 108 8.06 17.41 -16.10
N ALA A 109 7.06 17.30 -15.23
CA ALA A 109 5.93 16.39 -15.42
C ALA A 109 4.78 16.83 -14.50
N GLY A 110 3.57 17.17 -14.94
CA GLY A 110 3.01 17.31 -16.27
C GLY A 110 1.58 17.82 -16.08
N VAL A 111 1.29 19.02 -16.60
CA VAL A 111 -0.06 19.51 -16.83
C VAL A 111 -0.02 20.24 -18.16
N ALA A 112 -0.27 19.52 -19.25
CA ALA A 112 -0.50 20.12 -20.56
C ALA A 112 -1.97 20.57 -20.63
N THR A 113 -2.27 21.73 -20.06
CA THR A 113 -3.48 22.47 -20.41
C THR A 113 -3.27 23.01 -21.82
N LEU A 114 -3.97 22.45 -22.81
CA LEU A 114 -3.89 22.88 -24.20
C LEU A 114 -4.39 24.33 -24.34
N GLY A 115 -3.46 25.27 -24.32
CA GLY A 115 -3.61 26.72 -24.48
C GLY A 115 -2.22 27.34 -24.67
N ALA A 116 -2.14 28.62 -25.09
CA ALA A 116 -0.87 29.29 -25.38
C ALA A 116 0.16 29.18 -24.23
N ALA A 117 -0.28 29.33 -22.98
CA ALA A 117 0.56 29.17 -21.80
C ALA A 117 1.10 27.73 -21.61
N GLY A 118 0.37 26.71 -22.06
CA GLY A 118 0.83 25.31 -22.00
C GLY A 118 1.92 25.01 -23.03
N VAL A 119 1.90 25.66 -24.19
CA VAL A 119 2.94 25.54 -25.22
C VAL A 119 4.25 26.19 -24.76
N GLU A 120 4.17 27.37 -24.14
CA GLU A 120 5.35 28.06 -23.59
C GLU A 120 6.01 27.27 -22.46
N VAL A 121 5.22 26.71 -21.54
CA VAL A 121 5.74 25.84 -20.47
C VAL A 121 6.41 24.60 -21.05
N ALA A 122 5.82 23.96 -22.06
CA ALA A 122 6.43 22.81 -22.71
C ALA A 122 7.76 23.16 -23.42
N GLN A 123 7.83 24.32 -24.07
CA GLN A 123 9.04 24.79 -24.74
C GLN A 123 10.16 25.12 -23.76
N ASN A 124 9.84 25.76 -22.62
CA ASN A 124 10.82 26.07 -21.60
C ASN A 124 11.38 24.78 -20.96
N VAL A 125 10.52 23.82 -20.65
CA VAL A 125 10.93 22.51 -20.13
C VAL A 125 11.82 21.75 -21.12
N LEU A 126 11.46 21.75 -22.41
CA LEU A 126 12.28 21.14 -23.47
C LEU A 126 13.67 21.79 -23.55
N THR A 127 13.73 23.12 -23.47
CA THR A 127 14.99 23.88 -23.57
C THR A 127 15.88 23.67 -22.35
N GLU A 128 15.32 23.66 -21.14
CA GLU A 128 16.06 23.35 -19.91
C GLU A 128 16.57 21.90 -19.92
N THR A 129 15.74 20.96 -20.36
CA THR A 129 16.13 19.55 -20.49
C THR A 129 17.25 19.38 -21.51
N GLN A 130 17.18 20.08 -22.64
CA GLN A 130 18.19 20.00 -23.69
C GLN A 130 19.53 20.60 -23.24
N THR A 131 19.53 21.72 -22.53
CA THR A 131 20.76 22.32 -22.01
C THR A 131 21.41 21.49 -20.90
N ALA A 132 20.62 20.78 -20.09
CA ALA A 132 21.13 19.87 -19.07
C ALA A 132 21.68 18.55 -19.65
N ILE A 133 21.03 18.00 -20.69
CA ILE A 133 21.38 16.68 -21.24
C ILE A 133 22.50 16.75 -22.27
N LEU A 134 22.50 17.74 -23.18
CA LEU A 134 23.45 17.79 -24.29
C LEU A 134 24.94 17.70 -23.87
N PRO A 135 25.40 18.37 -22.79
CA PRO A 135 26.78 18.26 -22.34
C PRO A 135 27.15 16.85 -21.85
N LEU A 136 26.17 16.04 -21.43
CA LEU A 136 26.37 14.69 -20.92
C LEU A 136 26.41 13.64 -22.03
N VAL A 137 25.83 13.91 -23.20
CA VAL A 137 25.73 12.97 -24.33
C VAL A 137 27.07 12.30 -24.68
N PRO A 138 28.20 13.01 -24.77
CA PRO A 138 29.49 12.38 -25.08
C PRO A 138 29.98 11.39 -24.01
N TYR A 139 29.53 11.54 -22.76
CA TYR A 139 29.95 10.70 -21.64
C TYR A 139 29.03 9.51 -21.39
N LEU A 140 27.82 9.49 -21.97
CA LEU A 140 26.84 8.42 -21.75
C LEU A 140 27.38 7.05 -22.17
N ASP A 141 28.12 6.99 -23.28
CA ASP A 141 28.67 5.73 -23.78
C ASP A 141 29.78 5.20 -22.85
N THR A 142 30.67 6.10 -22.41
CA THR A 142 31.71 5.80 -21.42
C THR A 142 31.11 5.35 -20.09
N LEU A 143 30.11 6.06 -19.58
CA LEU A 143 29.41 5.72 -18.33
C LEU A 143 28.72 4.35 -18.44
N ARG A 144 28.10 4.05 -19.59
CA ARG A 144 27.49 2.74 -19.86
C ARG A 144 28.52 1.62 -19.74
N TRP A 145 29.67 1.77 -20.40
CA TRP A 145 30.72 0.74 -20.36
C TRP A 145 31.39 0.61 -19.00
N VAL A 146 31.63 1.73 -18.29
CA VAL A 146 32.14 1.72 -16.92
C VAL A 146 31.16 0.97 -15.99
N PHE A 147 29.87 1.24 -16.09
CA PHE A 147 28.86 0.57 -15.28
C PHE A 147 28.83 -0.94 -15.53
N ILE A 148 28.86 -1.35 -16.80
CA ILE A 148 28.93 -2.76 -17.19
C ILE A 148 30.20 -3.42 -16.62
N ALA A 149 31.36 -2.77 -16.72
CA ALA A 149 32.62 -3.30 -16.22
C ALA A 149 32.61 -3.48 -14.70
N VAL A 150 32.08 -2.50 -13.96
CA VAL A 150 31.95 -2.57 -12.49
C VAL A 150 30.99 -3.69 -12.08
N ALA A 151 29.85 -3.81 -12.74
CA ALA A 151 28.87 -4.86 -12.46
C ALA A 151 29.46 -6.26 -12.70
N LEU A 152 30.15 -6.47 -13.81
CA LEU A 152 30.82 -7.73 -14.12
C LEU A 152 31.96 -8.04 -13.14
N GLY A 153 32.76 -7.03 -12.77
CA GLY A 153 33.80 -7.17 -11.75
C GLY A 153 33.23 -7.61 -10.39
N GLY A 154 32.12 -7.01 -9.96
CA GLY A 154 31.42 -7.40 -8.73
C GLY A 154 30.97 -8.86 -8.75
N ILE A 155 30.35 -9.31 -9.85
CA ILE A 155 29.93 -10.71 -10.03
C ILE A 155 31.12 -11.66 -9.96
N VAL A 156 32.23 -11.34 -10.64
CA VAL A 156 33.46 -12.16 -10.61
C VAL A 156 34.03 -12.27 -9.19
N VAL A 157 34.07 -11.16 -8.44
CA VAL A 157 34.54 -11.17 -7.05
C VAL A 157 33.63 -12.03 -6.17
N THR A 158 32.30 -11.91 -6.30
CA THR A 158 31.35 -12.73 -5.54
C THR A 158 31.54 -14.22 -5.82
N ILE A 159 31.71 -14.60 -7.10
CA ILE A 159 31.97 -15.99 -7.50
C ILE A 159 33.33 -16.46 -6.94
N TYR A 160 34.37 -15.64 -7.03
CA TYR A 160 35.71 -15.97 -6.55
C TYR A 160 35.72 -16.23 -5.04
N VAL A 161 35.15 -15.31 -4.25
CA VAL A 161 35.05 -15.47 -2.78
C VAL A 161 34.29 -16.75 -2.44
N ARG A 162 33.17 -17.01 -3.13
CA ARG A 162 32.35 -18.21 -2.90
C ARG A 162 33.10 -19.52 -3.20
N LEU A 163 33.97 -19.52 -4.21
CA LEU A 163 34.81 -20.66 -4.59
C LEU A 163 35.99 -20.83 -3.62
N ASP A 164 36.60 -19.74 -3.15
CA ASP A 164 37.70 -19.76 -2.19
C ASP A 164 37.22 -20.30 -0.82
N ASP A 165 36.06 -19.84 -0.33
CA ASP A 165 35.43 -20.37 0.90
C ASP A 165 35.15 -21.87 0.80
N TRP A 166 34.66 -22.33 -0.37
CA TRP A 166 34.43 -23.74 -0.62
C TRP A 166 35.72 -24.56 -0.60
N ARG A 167 36.82 -24.03 -1.17
CA ARG A 167 38.14 -24.68 -1.13
C ARG A 167 38.76 -24.71 0.27
N ARG A 168 38.46 -23.71 1.11
CA ARG A 168 38.99 -23.60 2.48
C ARG A 168 38.16 -24.34 3.54
N GLY A 169 37.04 -24.97 3.15
CA GLY A 169 36.24 -25.82 4.03
C GLY A 169 35.54 -25.09 5.18
N GLN A 170 35.41 -23.75 5.09
CA GLN A 170 34.69 -22.96 6.08
C GLN A 170 33.19 -22.95 5.70
N ARG A 171 32.39 -23.66 6.50
CA ARG A 171 30.92 -23.56 6.48
C ARG A 171 30.45 -22.79 7.69
#